data_AF-A0AAQ3PMP3-F1
#
_entry.id   AF-A0AAQ3PMP3-F1
#
_cell.length_a   1.000
_cell.length_b   1.000
_cell.length_c   1.000
_cell.angle_alpha   90.00
_cell.angle_beta   90.00
_cell.angle_gamma   90.00
#
_symmetry.space_group_name_H-M   'P 1'
#
loop_
_entity.id
_entity.type
_entity.pdbx_description
1 polymer ?
#
loop_
_entity_poly.entity_id
_entity_poly.type
_entity_poly.pdbx_seq_one_letter_code
_entity_poly.pdbx_strand_id
1 'polypeptide(L)'
;MWVAEGLVDEKGRENPYELGKRYFNELVNRNMIMLGDFDELGSAIVCHIHDMIFDLLISLSAQENFVTISQGPQLTPQACKIRRLSLQCDDEQQKIQEYEDEDDQQAMLASNVDMSHVRSLIGCKIRFKKWIQQLSMFSVLRVLSLENYSRKRYHLKDLGTLKHLRFLLLRGELETKHLEEIGKLQLLRTLDLRKTSIHEVPSSIVQLRKLEHLYVPYRVKLPDGIGNLRSLRELWWLDVDLSPKTLAELGNLTDLSVLSICYLDESGLRTFVQRMPNLGNLRSLTVDFDMNDEMSSLECMSNRWVGPARLQSFDSYFSSIPQVPRWLRQDDLQLLGALPLLRCAGDTNERRFVIGVDQHFRSLAKFKFAQYEIFTIFAEGAMPKEICYSILE
;
A
#
# COMPACT_ATOMS: atom_id res chain seq x y z
N MET A 1 -7.11 -5.56 -5.99
CA MET A 1 -8.24 -5.31 -6.90
C MET A 1 -8.92 -6.59 -7.40
N TRP A 2 -8.20 -7.54 -8.02
CA TRP A 2 -8.81 -8.78 -8.58
C TRP A 2 -9.62 -9.62 -7.58
N VAL A 3 -9.13 -9.74 -6.35
CA VAL A 3 -9.85 -10.40 -5.24
C VAL A 3 -11.18 -9.69 -4.95
N ALA A 4 -11.18 -8.36 -4.83
CA ALA A 4 -12.38 -7.57 -4.55
C ALA A 4 -13.45 -7.71 -5.66
N GLU A 5 -13.02 -7.79 -6.91
CA GLU A 5 -13.90 -8.08 -8.06
C GLU A 5 -14.50 -9.49 -8.05
N GLY A 6 -13.83 -10.44 -7.38
CA GLY A 6 -14.13 -11.87 -7.47
C GLY A 6 -13.60 -12.53 -8.74
N LEU A 7 -12.48 -12.00 -9.29
CA LEU A 7 -11.73 -12.66 -10.38
C LEU A 7 -10.81 -13.76 -9.85
N VAL A 8 -10.55 -13.78 -8.55
CA VAL A 8 -9.80 -14.83 -7.86
C VAL A 8 -10.80 -15.76 -7.17
N ASP A 9 -10.66 -17.07 -7.37
CA ASP A 9 -11.58 -18.06 -6.81
C ASP A 9 -11.34 -18.26 -5.30
N GLU A 10 -12.22 -17.69 -4.49
CA GLU A 10 -12.16 -17.78 -3.02
C GLU A 10 -12.69 -19.13 -2.48
N LYS A 11 -13.10 -20.08 -3.32
CA LYS A 11 -13.70 -21.36 -2.86
C LYS A 11 -12.70 -22.35 -2.25
N GLY A 12 -11.40 -22.11 -2.42
CA GLY A 12 -10.33 -22.93 -1.83
C GLY A 12 -10.06 -22.61 -0.36
N ARG A 13 -9.22 -23.44 0.29
CA ARG A 13 -8.65 -23.14 1.63
C ARG A 13 -7.49 -22.14 1.60
N GLU A 14 -7.12 -21.67 0.42
CA GLU A 14 -5.95 -20.83 0.19
C GLU A 14 -6.25 -19.34 0.37
N ASN A 15 -5.24 -18.57 0.79
CA ASN A 15 -5.35 -17.11 0.88
C ASN A 15 -5.59 -16.53 -0.53
N PRO A 16 -6.70 -15.78 -0.76
CA PRO A 16 -7.02 -15.25 -2.08
C PRO A 16 -5.99 -14.24 -2.61
N TYR A 17 -5.23 -13.57 -1.74
CA TYR A 17 -4.16 -12.66 -2.15
C TYR A 17 -2.96 -13.43 -2.71
N GLU A 18 -2.58 -14.54 -2.07
CA GLU A 18 -1.51 -15.42 -2.57
C GLU A 18 -1.91 -16.10 -3.88
N LEU A 19 -3.16 -16.57 -3.98
CA LEU A 19 -3.69 -17.13 -5.22
C LEU A 19 -3.72 -16.08 -6.34
N GLY A 20 -4.16 -14.86 -6.04
CA GLY A 20 -4.13 -13.75 -6.98
C GLY A 20 -2.72 -13.40 -7.45
N LYS A 21 -1.73 -13.44 -6.55
CA LYS A 21 -0.30 -13.25 -6.88
C LYS A 21 0.21 -14.36 -7.79
N ARG A 22 -0.21 -15.62 -7.62
CA ARG A 22 0.13 -16.72 -8.54
C ARG A 22 -0.45 -16.51 -9.93
N TYR A 23 -1.72 -16.11 -10.03
CA TYR A 23 -2.32 -15.79 -11.33
C TYR A 23 -1.56 -14.67 -12.04
N PHE A 24 -1.17 -13.62 -11.30
CA PHE A 24 -0.35 -12.55 -11.83
C PHE A 24 1.02 -13.06 -12.33
N ASN A 25 1.72 -13.84 -11.51
CA ASN A 25 3.02 -14.41 -11.90
C ASN A 25 2.92 -15.35 -13.10
N GLU A 26 1.81 -16.07 -13.26
CA GLU A 26 1.58 -16.90 -14.45
C GLU A 26 1.44 -16.05 -15.72
N LEU A 27 0.74 -14.91 -15.66
CA LEU A 27 0.66 -13.97 -16.78
C LEU A 27 2.03 -13.36 -17.12
N VAL A 28 2.85 -13.11 -16.10
CA VAL A 28 4.24 -12.67 -16.29
C VAL A 28 5.08 -13.75 -16.95
N ASN A 29 5.02 -15.00 -16.47
CA ASN A 29 5.76 -16.14 -17.04
C ASN A 29 5.35 -16.45 -18.48
N ARG A 30 4.11 -16.11 -18.87
CA ARG A 30 3.60 -16.23 -20.25
C ARG A 30 3.94 -15.00 -21.12
N ASN A 31 4.70 -14.03 -20.60
CA ASN A 31 5.02 -12.76 -21.25
C ASN A 31 3.79 -11.95 -21.68
N MET A 32 2.64 -12.14 -21.02
CA MET A 32 1.44 -11.32 -21.25
C MET A 32 1.50 -10.01 -20.45
N ILE A 33 2.21 -10.03 -19.32
CA ILE A 33 2.54 -8.87 -18.50
C ILE A 33 4.05 -8.81 -18.37
N MET A 34 4.64 -7.68 -18.69
CA MET A 34 6.06 -7.41 -18.48
C MET A 34 6.22 -6.58 -17.20
N LEU A 35 7.17 -6.97 -16.35
CA LEU A 35 7.49 -6.17 -15.17
C LEU A 35 8.40 -5.01 -15.59
N GLY A 36 8.08 -3.80 -15.13
CA GLY A 36 8.90 -2.61 -15.33
C GLY A 36 9.72 -2.32 -14.09
N ASP A 37 9.40 -1.22 -13.42
CA ASP A 37 10.09 -0.80 -12.20
C ASP A 37 9.79 -1.73 -11.03
N PHE A 38 10.79 -1.91 -10.18
CA PHE A 38 10.69 -2.64 -8.92
C PHE A 38 10.92 -1.68 -7.76
N ASP A 39 10.22 -1.88 -6.65
CA ASP A 39 10.48 -1.17 -5.42
C ASP A 39 11.75 -1.68 -4.77
N GLU A 40 12.12 -1.03 -3.67
CA GLU A 40 13.30 -1.36 -2.90
C GLU A 40 13.28 -2.81 -2.38
N LEU A 41 12.08 -3.38 -2.21
CA LEU A 41 11.81 -4.75 -1.79
C LEU A 41 11.87 -5.77 -2.94
N GLY A 42 12.08 -5.32 -4.18
CA GLY A 42 12.06 -6.19 -5.37
C GLY A 42 10.65 -6.60 -5.80
N SER A 43 9.62 -5.90 -5.33
CA SER A 43 8.25 -6.05 -5.82
C SER A 43 8.04 -5.12 -7.00
N ALA A 44 7.45 -5.61 -8.08
CA ALA A 44 7.16 -4.77 -9.23
C ALA A 44 6.17 -3.64 -8.86
N ILE A 45 6.60 -2.39 -9.06
CA ILE A 45 5.77 -1.19 -8.90
C ILE A 45 4.96 -0.94 -10.19
N VAL A 46 5.60 -1.18 -11.33
CA VAL A 46 5.03 -0.91 -12.65
C VAL A 46 5.00 -2.19 -13.47
N CYS A 47 3.91 -2.40 -14.19
CA CYS A 47 3.81 -3.46 -15.17
C CYS A 47 3.35 -2.88 -16.52
N HIS A 48 3.89 -3.45 -17.59
CA HIS A 48 3.59 -3.09 -18.97
C HIS A 48 2.93 -4.29 -19.66
N ILE A 49 2.14 -4.02 -20.69
CA ILE A 49 1.59 -5.04 -21.58
C ILE A 49 2.10 -4.72 -22.96
N HIS A 50 2.50 -5.73 -23.72
CA HIS A 50 2.94 -5.54 -25.10
C HIS A 50 1.76 -5.04 -25.97
N ASP A 51 1.99 -4.09 -26.87
CA ASP A 51 0.95 -3.43 -27.68
C ASP A 51 0.02 -4.43 -28.40
N MET A 52 0.56 -5.45 -29.08
CA MET A 52 -0.25 -6.52 -29.69
C MET A 52 -1.20 -7.25 -28.72
N ILE A 53 -0.75 -7.51 -27.48
CA ILE A 53 -1.60 -8.14 -26.45
C ILE A 53 -2.63 -7.12 -25.97
N PHE A 54 -2.25 -5.85 -25.82
CA PHE A 54 -3.14 -4.78 -25.44
C PHE A 54 -4.29 -4.59 -26.46
N ASP A 55 -3.98 -4.56 -27.75
CA ASP A 55 -4.98 -4.48 -28.83
C ASP A 55 -5.92 -5.70 -28.83
N LEU A 56 -5.37 -6.89 -28.61
CA LEU A 56 -6.16 -8.11 -28.46
C LEU A 56 -7.10 -8.00 -27.25
N LEU A 57 -6.63 -7.50 -26.11
CA LEU A 57 -7.44 -7.30 -24.90
C LEU A 57 -8.55 -6.27 -25.12
N ILE A 58 -8.28 -5.18 -25.85
CA ILE A 58 -9.31 -4.19 -26.22
C ILE A 58 -10.39 -4.86 -27.07
N SER A 59 -9.99 -5.61 -28.09
CA SER A 59 -10.92 -6.31 -29.00
C SER A 59 -11.79 -7.33 -28.25
N LEU A 60 -11.17 -8.20 -27.44
CA LEU A 60 -11.90 -9.18 -26.62
C LEU A 60 -12.81 -8.49 -25.58
N SER A 61 -12.35 -7.41 -24.95
CA SER A 61 -13.15 -6.65 -23.98
C SER A 61 -14.41 -6.06 -24.63
N ALA A 62 -14.30 -5.56 -25.87
CA ALA A 62 -15.44 -5.03 -26.61
C ALA A 62 -16.42 -6.15 -27.02
N GLN A 63 -15.92 -7.29 -27.49
CA GLN A 63 -16.73 -8.46 -27.86
C GLN A 63 -17.52 -9.02 -26.67
N GLU A 64 -16.88 -9.14 -25.51
CA GLU A 64 -17.47 -9.71 -24.30
C GLU A 64 -18.21 -8.67 -23.44
N ASN A 65 -18.23 -7.39 -23.86
CA ASN A 65 -18.72 -6.27 -23.06
C ASN A 65 -18.15 -6.29 -21.62
N PHE A 66 -16.84 -6.51 -21.52
CA PHE A 66 -16.17 -6.78 -20.25
C PHE A 66 -15.93 -5.50 -19.44
N VAL A 67 -15.51 -4.42 -20.11
CA VAL A 67 -15.28 -3.06 -19.58
C VAL A 67 -15.84 -2.02 -20.55
N THR A 68 -16.53 -1.03 -20.01
CA THR A 68 -16.92 0.19 -20.72
C THR A 68 -15.93 1.30 -20.41
N ILE A 69 -15.30 1.85 -21.46
CA ILE A 69 -14.33 2.96 -21.32
C ILE A 69 -15.04 4.26 -21.70
N SER A 70 -14.94 5.27 -20.84
CA SER A 70 -15.47 6.61 -21.06
C SER A 70 -14.31 7.61 -21.16
N GLN A 71 -14.03 8.10 -22.37
CA GLN A 71 -12.99 9.11 -22.66
C GLN A 71 -13.55 10.55 -22.75
N GLY A 72 -14.88 10.74 -22.71
CA GLY A 72 -15.50 12.06 -22.94
C GLY A 72 -16.78 12.30 -22.13
N PRO A 73 -17.48 13.44 -22.35
CA PRO A 73 -18.73 13.78 -21.66
C PRO A 73 -19.95 12.95 -22.07
N GLN A 74 -19.82 12.06 -23.05
CA GLN A 74 -20.94 11.27 -23.56
C GLN A 74 -20.68 9.78 -23.33
N LEU A 75 -21.42 9.20 -22.39
CA LEU A 75 -21.73 7.77 -22.40
C LEU A 75 -22.96 7.64 -23.31
N THR A 76 -22.82 7.05 -24.49
CA THR A 76 -24.01 6.69 -25.26
C THR A 76 -24.74 5.58 -24.48
N PRO A 77 -26.07 5.69 -24.28
CA PRO A 77 -26.85 4.63 -23.68
C PRO A 77 -26.89 3.45 -24.66
N GLN A 78 -25.84 2.63 -24.62
CA GLN A 78 -25.86 1.32 -25.24
C GLN A 78 -26.77 0.44 -24.38
N ALA A 79 -27.60 -0.40 -25.01
CA ALA A 79 -28.55 -1.30 -24.34
C ALA A 79 -27.90 -2.38 -23.44
N CYS A 80 -26.62 -2.22 -23.12
CA CYS A 80 -25.77 -3.19 -22.45
C CYS A 80 -25.59 -2.82 -20.98
N LYS A 81 -25.71 -3.83 -20.11
CA LYS A 81 -25.44 -3.69 -18.68
C LYS A 81 -23.96 -3.37 -18.46
N ILE A 82 -23.66 -2.19 -17.91
CA ILE A 82 -22.30 -1.79 -17.56
C ILE A 82 -21.92 -2.48 -16.25
N ARG A 83 -20.95 -3.40 -16.31
CA ARG A 83 -20.43 -4.09 -15.10
C ARG A 83 -19.15 -3.46 -14.58
N ARG A 84 -18.33 -2.89 -15.46
CA ARG A 84 -17.06 -2.25 -15.13
C ARG A 84 -16.90 -0.98 -15.95
N LEU A 85 -16.71 0.13 -15.26
CA LEU A 85 -16.60 1.45 -15.86
C LEU A 85 -15.19 1.98 -15.63
N SER A 86 -14.50 2.30 -16.73
CA SER A 86 -13.21 2.99 -16.71
C SER A 86 -13.39 4.41 -17.21
N LEU A 87 -12.97 5.38 -16.41
CA LEU A 87 -12.95 6.79 -16.77
C LEU A 87 -11.52 7.17 -17.15
N GLN A 88 -11.34 7.55 -18.41
CA GLN A 88 -10.07 8.02 -18.95
C GLN A 88 -10.21 9.51 -19.31
N CYS A 89 -9.14 10.27 -19.13
CA CYS A 89 -9.05 11.66 -19.55
C CYS A 89 -7.79 11.79 -20.41
N ASP A 90 -7.92 12.35 -21.62
CA ASP A 90 -6.77 12.59 -22.49
C ASP A 90 -5.98 13.81 -21.99
N ASP A 91 -4.67 13.61 -21.81
CA ASP A 91 -3.72 14.64 -21.37
C ASP A 91 -3.45 15.70 -22.47
N GLU A 92 -3.81 15.45 -23.74
CA GLU A 92 -3.36 16.26 -24.90
C GLU A 92 -4.07 17.63 -25.07
N GLN A 93 -5.11 17.95 -24.31
CA GLN A 93 -5.78 19.27 -24.38
C GLN A 93 -5.29 20.27 -23.33
N GLN A 94 -4.06 20.10 -22.83
CA GLN A 94 -3.41 21.09 -21.97
C GLN A 94 -3.00 22.35 -22.75
N LYS A 95 -3.95 23.28 -22.93
CA LYS A 95 -3.73 24.74 -22.95
C LYS A 95 -5.01 25.60 -22.98
N ILE A 96 -6.19 25.03 -22.86
CA ILE A 96 -7.42 25.83 -22.78
C ILE A 96 -7.66 26.20 -21.32
N GLN A 97 -7.78 27.51 -21.13
CA GLN A 97 -7.82 28.20 -19.85
C GLN A 97 -8.75 27.56 -18.81
N GLU A 98 -8.32 27.68 -17.56
CA GLU A 98 -9.19 27.72 -16.38
C GLU A 98 -10.16 28.92 -16.52
N TYR A 99 -11.16 28.81 -17.39
CA TYR A 99 -12.34 29.65 -17.34
C TYR A 99 -13.53 28.80 -16.89
N GLU A 100 -14.27 29.43 -16.00
CA GLU A 100 -15.40 28.95 -15.25
C GLU A 100 -16.59 28.58 -16.17
N ASP A 101 -17.50 27.75 -15.64
CA ASP A 101 -18.89 27.63 -16.08
C ASP A 101 -19.24 26.89 -17.39
N GLU A 102 -18.97 25.57 -17.45
CA GLU A 102 -19.79 24.63 -18.25
C GLU A 102 -20.40 23.50 -17.37
N ASP A 103 -20.56 23.79 -16.09
CA ASP A 103 -20.75 22.77 -15.05
C ASP A 103 -22.19 22.23 -14.95
N ASP A 104 -23.13 22.75 -15.73
CA ASP A 104 -24.57 22.43 -15.63
C ASP A 104 -25.14 21.65 -16.83
N GLN A 105 -24.54 21.73 -18.02
CA GLN A 105 -25.03 20.96 -19.20
C GLN A 105 -24.55 19.50 -19.20
N GLN A 106 -23.47 19.17 -18.47
CA GLN A 106 -22.86 17.84 -18.42
C GLN A 106 -23.31 16.94 -17.26
N ALA A 107 -24.01 17.51 -16.27
CA ALA A 107 -24.72 16.72 -15.25
C ALA A 107 -25.98 16.03 -15.82
N MET A 108 -26.53 16.55 -16.93
CA MET A 108 -27.80 16.10 -17.52
C MET A 108 -27.73 14.81 -18.35
N LEU A 109 -26.54 14.31 -18.71
CA LEU A 109 -26.39 13.14 -19.59
C LEU A 109 -26.20 11.82 -18.81
N ALA A 110 -25.72 11.87 -17.57
CA ALA A 110 -25.53 10.69 -16.72
C ALA A 110 -26.84 10.15 -16.11
N SER A 111 -27.93 10.91 -16.16
CA SER A 111 -29.25 10.51 -15.64
C SER A 111 -29.95 9.42 -16.46
N ASN A 112 -29.52 9.17 -17.70
CA ASN A 112 -30.14 8.19 -18.59
C ASN A 112 -29.44 6.82 -18.63
N VAL A 113 -28.31 6.65 -17.95
CA VAL A 113 -27.55 5.39 -17.98
C VAL A 113 -27.69 4.68 -16.65
N ASP A 114 -28.19 3.44 -16.67
CA ASP A 114 -28.33 2.61 -15.48
C ASP A 114 -26.96 2.17 -14.95
N MET A 115 -26.57 2.74 -13.80
CA MET A 115 -25.32 2.44 -13.09
C MET A 115 -25.49 1.41 -11.96
N SER A 116 -26.71 0.89 -11.75
CA SER A 116 -27.02 -0.03 -10.65
C SER A 116 -26.33 -1.39 -10.77
N HIS A 117 -25.78 -1.72 -11.93
CA HIS A 117 -25.07 -2.97 -12.20
C HIS A 117 -23.54 -2.85 -12.18
N VAL A 118 -23.01 -1.63 -11.98
CA VAL A 118 -21.56 -1.38 -11.98
C VAL A 118 -20.96 -1.97 -10.70
N ARG A 119 -20.00 -2.88 -10.89
CA ARG A 119 -19.22 -3.51 -9.80
C ARG A 119 -17.84 -2.90 -9.63
N SER A 120 -17.28 -2.30 -10.69
CA SER A 120 -16.00 -1.57 -10.63
C SER A 120 -16.13 -0.21 -11.28
N LEU A 121 -15.63 0.81 -10.59
CA LEU A 121 -15.40 2.13 -11.13
C LEU A 121 -13.92 2.49 -10.94
N ILE A 122 -13.21 2.67 -12.05
CA ILE A 122 -11.80 3.04 -12.05
C ILE A 122 -11.66 4.35 -12.83
N GLY A 123 -11.12 5.38 -12.19
CA GLY A 123 -10.78 6.65 -12.82
C GLY A 123 -9.31 6.95 -12.61
N CYS A 124 -8.57 7.06 -13.70
CA CYS A 124 -7.17 7.47 -13.69
C CYS A 124 -7.06 8.88 -14.30
N LYS A 125 -6.33 9.78 -13.63
CA LYS A 125 -6.16 11.18 -14.07
C LYS A 125 -7.47 11.90 -14.40
N ILE A 126 -8.52 11.63 -13.63
CA ILE A 126 -9.84 12.19 -13.94
C ILE A 126 -9.91 13.67 -13.57
N ARG A 127 -10.48 14.49 -14.45
CA ARG A 127 -11.13 15.75 -14.04
C ARG A 127 -12.47 15.39 -13.42
N PHE A 128 -12.64 15.75 -12.16
CA PHE A 128 -13.78 15.29 -11.39
C PHE A 128 -15.09 15.88 -11.91
N LYS A 129 -15.99 15.02 -12.40
CA LYS A 129 -17.31 15.40 -12.92
C LYS A 129 -18.35 15.35 -11.79
N LYS A 130 -19.30 16.30 -11.77
CA LYS A 130 -20.35 16.37 -10.72
C LYS A 130 -21.12 15.04 -10.52
N TRP A 131 -21.36 14.26 -11.56
CA TRP A 131 -22.11 13.00 -11.44
C TRP A 131 -21.38 11.92 -10.61
N ILE A 132 -20.04 11.94 -10.58
CA ILE A 132 -19.23 11.00 -9.77
C ILE A 132 -19.38 11.31 -8.26
N GLN A 133 -19.86 12.50 -7.91
CA GLN A 133 -20.12 12.88 -6.52
C GLN A 133 -21.25 12.05 -5.91
N GLN A 134 -22.24 11.62 -6.71
CA GLN A 134 -23.41 10.89 -6.25
C GLN A 134 -23.14 9.39 -6.28
N LEU A 135 -22.51 8.85 -5.24
CA LEU A 135 -22.18 7.42 -5.20
C LEU A 135 -23.39 6.51 -5.00
N SER A 136 -24.53 7.05 -4.58
CA SER A 136 -25.78 6.33 -4.35
C SER A 136 -26.34 5.61 -5.60
N MET A 137 -25.92 6.00 -6.81
CA MET A 137 -26.30 5.31 -8.04
C MET A 137 -25.66 3.93 -8.21
N PHE A 138 -24.54 3.64 -7.51
CA PHE A 138 -23.79 2.41 -7.66
C PHE A 138 -24.15 1.37 -6.58
N SER A 139 -25.32 0.75 -6.72
CA SER A 139 -25.88 -0.13 -5.68
C SER A 139 -25.08 -1.40 -5.39
N VAL A 140 -24.27 -1.89 -6.35
CA VAL A 140 -23.51 -3.15 -6.23
C VAL A 140 -21.99 -2.98 -6.36
N LEU A 141 -21.49 -1.75 -6.18
CA LEU A 141 -20.07 -1.44 -6.35
C LEU A 141 -19.20 -2.22 -5.37
N ARG A 142 -18.14 -2.86 -5.87
CA ARG A 142 -17.14 -3.62 -5.11
C ARG A 142 -15.77 -2.96 -5.14
N VAL A 143 -15.42 -2.31 -6.25
CA VAL A 143 -14.15 -1.62 -6.45
C VAL A 143 -14.41 -0.18 -6.84
N LEU A 144 -13.85 0.74 -6.06
CA LEU A 144 -13.80 2.17 -6.38
C LEU A 144 -12.34 2.61 -6.32
N SER A 145 -11.82 3.08 -7.45
CA SER A 145 -10.45 3.58 -7.57
C SER A 145 -10.47 4.91 -8.30
N LEU A 146 -10.20 6.01 -7.59
CA LEU A 146 -10.24 7.35 -8.17
C LEU A 146 -8.89 8.06 -7.94
N GLU A 147 -8.26 8.47 -9.04
CA GLU A 147 -7.03 9.24 -9.03
C GLU A 147 -7.28 10.60 -9.69
N ASN A 148 -7.30 11.66 -8.89
CA ASN A 148 -7.56 13.03 -9.27
C ASN A 148 -6.28 13.83 -9.03
N TYR A 149 -5.69 14.31 -10.11
CA TYR A 149 -4.50 15.16 -10.05
C TYR A 149 -4.86 16.64 -10.22
N SER A 150 -6.15 17.00 -10.23
CA SER A 150 -6.56 18.40 -10.17
C SER A 150 -6.39 18.95 -8.76
N ARG A 151 -6.21 20.28 -8.67
CA ARG A 151 -6.16 21.01 -7.40
C ARG A 151 -7.51 21.07 -6.67
N LYS A 152 -8.61 20.65 -7.32
CA LYS A 152 -9.94 20.70 -6.71
C LYS A 152 -10.14 19.49 -5.79
N ARG A 153 -10.60 19.76 -4.56
CA ARG A 153 -10.91 18.75 -3.55
C ARG A 153 -12.02 17.82 -4.00
N TYR A 154 -11.89 16.54 -3.68
CA TYR A 154 -12.97 15.57 -3.80
C TYR A 154 -14.13 15.95 -2.89
N HIS A 155 -15.35 15.72 -3.38
CA HIS A 155 -16.53 15.65 -2.53
C HIS A 155 -17.36 14.42 -2.94
N LEU A 156 -17.14 13.30 -2.27
CA LEU A 156 -17.93 12.08 -2.49
C LEU A 156 -19.13 12.08 -1.54
N LYS A 157 -20.34 12.25 -2.08
CA LYS A 157 -21.59 12.08 -1.34
C LYS A 157 -21.94 10.61 -1.27
N ASP A 158 -22.64 10.23 -0.21
CA ASP A 158 -23.23 8.90 -0.07
C ASP A 158 -22.22 7.75 -0.05
N LEU A 159 -20.96 8.00 0.33
CA LEU A 159 -19.94 6.95 0.41
C LEU A 159 -20.44 5.75 1.23
N GLY A 160 -21.13 6.02 2.34
CA GLY A 160 -21.68 4.98 3.22
C GLY A 160 -22.81 4.14 2.62
N THR A 161 -23.33 4.49 1.43
CA THR A 161 -24.35 3.70 0.71
C THR A 161 -23.77 2.50 -0.03
N LEU A 162 -22.46 2.50 -0.30
CA LEU A 162 -21.76 1.45 -1.06
C LEU A 162 -21.52 0.17 -0.24
N LYS A 163 -22.59 -0.49 0.21
CA LYS A 163 -22.53 -1.64 1.15
C LYS A 163 -21.74 -2.85 0.64
N HIS A 164 -21.56 -2.96 -0.67
CA HIS A 164 -20.81 -4.05 -1.31
C HIS A 164 -19.33 -3.72 -1.56
N LEU A 165 -18.87 -2.52 -1.19
CA LEU A 165 -17.52 -2.07 -1.46
C LEU A 165 -16.51 -2.91 -0.68
N ARG A 166 -15.48 -3.40 -1.40
CA ARG A 166 -14.39 -4.24 -0.87
C ARG A 166 -13.03 -3.58 -1.04
N PHE A 167 -12.90 -2.70 -2.04
CA PHE A 167 -11.67 -1.97 -2.34
C PHE A 167 -12.01 -0.50 -2.59
N LEU A 168 -11.37 0.39 -1.83
CA LEU A 168 -11.43 1.83 -2.01
C LEU A 168 -10.01 2.38 -2.16
N LEU A 169 -9.73 3.02 -3.28
CA LEU A 169 -8.51 3.78 -3.51
C LEU A 169 -8.87 5.20 -3.90
N LEU A 170 -8.32 6.18 -3.19
CA LEU A 170 -8.46 7.61 -3.47
C LEU A 170 -7.08 8.25 -3.51
N ARG A 171 -6.81 9.08 -4.52
CA ARG A 171 -5.59 9.90 -4.61
C ARG A 171 -5.91 11.32 -5.04
N GLY A 172 -5.29 12.33 -4.46
CA GLY A 172 -5.54 13.74 -4.73
C GLY A 172 -6.03 14.52 -3.51
N GLU A 173 -6.55 15.72 -3.75
CA GLU A 173 -6.99 16.62 -2.69
C GLU A 173 -8.26 16.12 -1.99
N LEU A 174 -8.20 15.75 -0.70
CA LEU A 174 -9.28 15.12 0.06
C LEU A 174 -9.37 15.66 1.49
N GLU A 175 -10.60 15.89 1.97
CA GLU A 175 -10.85 16.24 3.37
C GLU A 175 -11.37 15.04 4.17
N THR A 176 -10.92 14.91 5.43
CA THR A 176 -11.33 13.84 6.35
C THR A 176 -12.86 13.72 6.47
N LYS A 177 -13.59 14.83 6.47
CA LYS A 177 -15.06 14.86 6.61
C LYS A 177 -15.78 14.03 5.53
N HIS A 178 -15.19 13.92 4.33
CA HIS A 178 -15.77 13.13 3.24
C HIS A 178 -15.58 11.61 3.42
N LEU A 179 -14.81 11.21 4.42
CA LEU A 179 -14.60 9.81 4.80
C LEU A 179 -15.33 9.45 6.11
N GLU A 180 -16.09 10.35 6.75
CA GLU A 180 -16.76 10.07 8.02
C GLU A 180 -17.70 8.85 7.95
N GLU A 181 -18.30 8.62 6.79
CA GLU A 181 -19.18 7.47 6.56
C GLU A 181 -18.44 6.16 6.29
N ILE A 182 -17.10 6.14 6.26
CA ILE A 182 -16.33 4.94 5.91
C ILE A 182 -16.68 3.75 6.81
N GLY A 183 -16.96 3.99 8.09
CA GLY A 183 -17.40 2.95 9.04
C GLY A 183 -18.66 2.20 8.62
N LYS A 184 -19.47 2.74 7.69
CA LYS A 184 -20.66 2.05 7.14
C LYS A 184 -20.32 0.95 6.12
N LEU A 185 -19.06 0.87 5.66
CA LEU A 185 -18.58 -0.05 4.60
C LEU A 185 -18.11 -1.39 5.15
N GLN A 186 -19.02 -2.16 5.74
CA GLN A 186 -18.72 -3.38 6.51
C GLN A 186 -18.06 -4.53 5.72
N LEU A 187 -18.00 -4.44 4.39
CA LEU A 187 -17.31 -5.41 3.51
C LEU A 187 -15.95 -4.92 2.99
N LEU A 188 -15.51 -3.72 3.39
CA LEU A 188 -14.26 -3.14 2.92
C LEU A 188 -13.08 -3.97 3.44
N ARG A 189 -12.23 -4.44 2.51
CA ARG A 189 -11.00 -5.21 2.80
C ARG A 189 -9.74 -4.40 2.54
N THR A 190 -9.79 -3.43 1.63
CA THR A 190 -8.65 -2.56 1.30
C THR A 190 -9.09 -1.11 1.25
N LEU A 191 -8.39 -0.27 2.02
CA LEU A 191 -8.49 1.18 1.99
C LEU A 191 -7.12 1.76 1.67
N ASP A 192 -7.01 2.40 0.51
CA ASP A 192 -5.79 3.07 0.05
C ASP A 192 -6.04 4.57 -0.12
N LEU A 193 -5.50 5.33 0.81
CA LEU A 193 -5.52 6.79 0.86
C LEU A 193 -4.13 7.37 0.64
N ARG A 194 -3.16 6.57 0.16
CA ARG A 194 -1.82 7.09 -0.17
C ARG A 194 -1.96 8.21 -1.20
N LYS A 195 -1.11 9.22 -1.11
CA LYS A 195 -1.16 10.40 -2.01
C LYS A 195 -2.48 11.17 -1.92
N THR A 196 -3.10 11.21 -0.75
CA THR A 196 -4.18 12.17 -0.44
C THR A 196 -3.66 13.28 0.47
N SER A 197 -4.39 14.40 0.55
CA SER A 197 -4.04 15.54 1.42
C SER A 197 -4.69 15.49 2.81
N ILE A 198 -5.20 14.33 3.25
CA ILE A 198 -5.78 14.20 4.60
C ILE A 198 -4.70 14.31 5.68
N HIS A 199 -5.04 14.93 6.81
CA HIS A 199 -4.18 15.06 7.98
C HIS A 199 -4.54 14.08 9.10
N GLU A 200 -5.77 13.58 9.11
CA GLU A 200 -6.23 12.56 10.04
C GLU A 200 -7.19 11.59 9.35
N VAL A 201 -7.18 10.35 9.82
CA VAL A 201 -8.12 9.31 9.40
C VAL A 201 -9.36 9.37 10.31
N PRO A 202 -10.59 9.31 9.76
CA PRO A 202 -11.80 9.44 10.58
C PRO A 202 -11.93 8.28 11.57
N SER A 203 -12.42 8.58 12.77
CA SER A 203 -12.58 7.60 13.86
C SER A 203 -13.49 6.43 13.50
N SER A 204 -14.43 6.60 12.56
CA SER A 204 -15.32 5.54 12.11
C SER A 204 -14.60 4.38 11.41
N ILE A 205 -13.33 4.54 11.01
CA ILE A 205 -12.53 3.44 10.44
C ILE A 205 -12.45 2.21 11.35
N VAL A 206 -12.47 2.40 12.67
CA VAL A 206 -12.36 1.29 13.65
C VAL A 206 -13.57 0.34 13.63
N GLN A 207 -14.64 0.72 12.92
CA GLN A 207 -15.83 -0.10 12.70
C GLN A 207 -15.63 -1.13 11.58
N LEU A 208 -14.56 -1.03 10.78
CA LEU A 208 -14.29 -1.88 9.62
C LEU A 208 -13.63 -3.20 10.00
N ARG A 209 -14.39 -4.11 10.64
CA ARG A 209 -13.86 -5.38 11.19
C ARG A 209 -13.24 -6.33 10.15
N LYS A 210 -13.55 -6.15 8.86
CA LYS A 210 -13.01 -6.93 7.73
C LYS A 210 -11.86 -6.23 6.99
N LEU A 211 -11.40 -5.07 7.45
CA LEU A 211 -10.31 -4.37 6.81
C LEU A 211 -9.02 -5.18 6.97
N GLU A 212 -8.39 -5.51 5.85
CA GLU A 212 -7.15 -6.30 5.78
C GLU A 212 -5.94 -5.45 5.39
N HIS A 213 -6.16 -4.40 4.59
CA HIS A 213 -5.09 -3.53 4.10
C HIS A 213 -5.48 -2.07 4.34
N LEU A 214 -4.66 -1.36 5.12
CA LEU A 214 -4.81 0.06 5.37
C LEU A 214 -3.54 0.78 4.92
N TYR A 215 -3.68 1.55 3.83
CA TYR A 215 -2.63 2.42 3.34
C TYR A 215 -3.08 3.88 3.47
N VAL A 216 -2.30 4.69 4.16
CA VAL A 216 -2.59 6.08 4.49
C VAL A 216 -1.37 6.95 4.12
N PRO A 217 -1.54 8.27 3.95
CA PRO A 217 -0.41 9.16 3.70
C PRO A 217 0.64 9.09 4.82
N TYR A 218 1.86 9.47 4.47
CA TYR A 218 2.90 9.74 5.47
C TYR A 218 2.48 10.96 6.32
N ARG A 219 2.78 10.95 7.63
CA ARG A 219 2.38 12.00 8.61
C ARG A 219 0.87 12.25 8.73
N VAL A 220 0.12 11.17 8.91
CA VAL A 220 -1.32 11.23 9.15
C VAL A 220 -1.66 10.69 10.54
N LYS A 221 -2.56 11.37 11.24
CA LYS A 221 -3.04 10.90 12.54
C LYS A 221 -4.03 9.74 12.36
N LEU A 222 -3.72 8.60 12.97
CA LEU A 222 -4.66 7.49 13.09
C LEU A 222 -5.52 7.66 14.35
N PRO A 223 -6.81 7.27 14.32
CA PRO A 223 -7.67 7.35 15.49
C PRO A 223 -7.35 6.27 16.52
N ASP A 224 -7.74 6.49 17.77
CA ASP A 224 -7.70 5.47 18.81
C ASP A 224 -8.59 4.27 18.43
N GLY A 225 -8.18 3.05 18.80
CA GLY A 225 -8.92 1.83 18.53
C GLY A 225 -8.55 1.12 17.23
N ILE A 226 -7.46 1.47 16.55
CA ILE A 226 -6.93 0.71 15.40
C ILE A 226 -6.63 -0.75 15.78
N GLY A 227 -6.24 -1.03 17.02
CA GLY A 227 -6.06 -2.41 17.51
C GLY A 227 -7.32 -3.28 17.47
N ASN A 228 -8.49 -2.69 17.23
CA ASN A 228 -9.76 -3.41 17.05
C ASN A 228 -9.93 -4.02 15.66
N LEU A 229 -9.08 -3.64 14.70
CA LEU A 229 -9.08 -4.13 13.32
C LEU A 229 -8.34 -5.48 13.23
N ARG A 230 -8.87 -6.52 13.90
CA ARG A 230 -8.18 -7.82 14.05
C ARG A 230 -7.87 -8.55 12.73
N SER A 231 -8.55 -8.20 11.64
CA SER A 231 -8.28 -8.76 10.30
C SER A 231 -7.15 -8.05 9.56
N LEU A 232 -6.57 -6.98 10.13
CA LEU A 232 -5.58 -6.15 9.47
C LEU A 232 -4.26 -6.92 9.28
N ARG A 233 -3.82 -7.03 8.03
CA ARG A 233 -2.61 -7.73 7.59
C ARG A 233 -1.50 -6.76 7.19
N GLU A 234 -1.87 -5.59 6.67
CA GLU A 234 -0.93 -4.57 6.23
C GLU A 234 -1.35 -3.18 6.72
N LEU A 235 -0.41 -2.46 7.32
CA LEU A 235 -0.60 -1.10 7.83
C LEU A 235 0.57 -0.20 7.44
N TRP A 236 0.35 0.72 6.48
CA TRP A 236 1.29 1.78 6.09
C TRP A 236 0.57 3.12 6.14
N TRP A 237 1.02 4.16 6.84
CA TRP A 237 2.07 4.28 7.84
C TRP A 237 1.46 4.48 9.23
N LEU A 238 2.21 4.12 10.28
CA LEU A 238 1.94 4.52 11.66
C LEU A 238 2.93 5.61 12.07
N ASP A 239 2.44 6.84 12.20
CA ASP A 239 3.17 7.95 12.80
C ASP A 239 3.00 7.90 14.32
N VAL A 240 4.10 7.64 15.04
CA VAL A 240 4.06 7.42 16.50
C VAL A 240 3.85 8.71 17.27
N ASP A 241 4.41 9.82 16.80
CA ASP A 241 4.23 11.14 17.41
C ASP A 241 2.76 11.59 17.35
N LEU A 242 2.12 11.40 16.19
CA LEU A 242 0.73 11.77 16.00
C LEU A 242 -0.24 10.76 16.64
N SER A 243 0.16 9.49 16.75
CA SER A 243 -0.72 8.38 17.12
C SER A 243 -0.13 7.45 18.20
N PRO A 244 0.32 7.95 19.36
CA PRO A 244 1.07 7.16 20.35
C PRO A 244 0.23 6.02 20.96
N LYS A 245 -1.08 6.20 21.07
CA LYS A 245 -1.99 5.16 21.58
C LYS A 245 -2.13 3.99 20.61
N THR A 246 -2.13 4.25 19.31
CA THR A 246 -2.17 3.20 18.27
C THR A 246 -0.98 2.26 18.40
N LEU A 247 0.19 2.79 18.76
CA LEU A 247 1.38 1.97 19.02
C LEU A 247 1.17 0.99 20.18
N ALA A 248 0.54 1.43 21.28
CA ALA A 248 0.22 0.56 22.41
C ALA A 248 -0.79 -0.54 22.07
N GLU A 249 -1.65 -0.28 21.08
CA GLU A 249 -2.68 -1.21 20.60
C GLU A 249 -2.18 -2.23 19.57
N LEU A 250 -1.00 -2.04 18.97
CA LEU A 250 -0.45 -2.93 17.93
C LEU A 250 -0.43 -4.40 18.35
N GLY A 251 -0.22 -4.68 19.64
CA GLY A 251 -0.23 -6.04 20.18
C GLY A 251 -1.54 -6.80 19.98
N ASN A 252 -2.64 -6.12 19.62
CA ASN A 252 -3.93 -6.73 19.31
C ASN A 252 -4.06 -7.17 17.84
N LEU A 253 -3.16 -6.73 16.96
CA LEU A 253 -3.18 -7.00 15.53
C LEU A 253 -2.37 -8.27 15.20
N THR A 254 -2.87 -9.42 15.65
CA THR A 254 -2.14 -10.70 15.57
C THR A 254 -1.94 -11.23 14.14
N ASP A 255 -2.76 -10.79 13.19
CA ASP A 255 -2.68 -11.17 11.77
C ASP A 255 -1.80 -10.23 10.93
N LEU A 256 -1.23 -9.20 11.57
CA LEU A 256 -0.38 -8.22 10.90
C LEU A 256 0.89 -8.88 10.36
N SER A 257 1.10 -8.72 9.06
CA SER A 257 2.22 -9.29 8.31
C SER A 257 3.16 -8.23 7.73
N VAL A 258 2.67 -7.02 7.50
CA VAL A 258 3.46 -5.89 6.99
C VAL A 258 3.14 -4.66 7.82
N LEU A 259 4.16 -4.00 8.34
CA LEU A 259 4.04 -2.80 9.16
C LEU A 259 5.10 -1.77 8.75
N SER A 260 4.68 -0.53 8.54
CA SER A 260 5.59 0.61 8.35
C SER A 260 5.30 1.67 9.42
N ILE A 261 6.34 2.04 10.17
CA ILE A 261 6.30 3.01 11.28
C ILE A 261 7.19 4.18 10.94
N CYS A 262 6.77 5.41 11.26
CA CYS A 262 7.61 6.60 11.17
C CYS A 262 7.61 7.41 12.47
N TYR A 263 8.64 8.25 12.62
CA TYR A 263 8.89 9.07 13.80
C TYR A 263 8.95 8.24 15.09
N LEU A 264 9.62 7.09 15.02
CA LEU A 264 9.81 6.25 16.20
C LEU A 264 10.93 6.83 17.07
N ASP A 265 10.58 7.40 18.21
CA ASP A 265 11.52 7.86 19.25
C ASP A 265 11.92 6.70 20.19
N GLU A 266 12.81 6.98 21.16
CA GLU A 266 13.28 5.97 22.11
C GLU A 266 12.14 5.41 22.98
N SER A 267 11.15 6.24 23.33
CA SER A 267 10.00 5.83 24.16
C SER A 267 9.00 4.96 23.40
N GLY A 268 8.74 5.32 22.14
CA GLY A 268 7.95 4.57 21.18
C GLY A 268 8.60 3.23 20.89
N LEU A 269 9.90 3.18 20.63
CA LEU A 269 10.62 1.94 20.43
C LEU A 269 10.45 0.99 21.61
N ARG A 270 10.62 1.46 22.85
CA ARG A 270 10.38 0.65 24.06
C ARG A 270 8.99 0.05 24.08
N THR A 271 8.00 0.85 23.73
CA THR A 271 6.61 0.43 23.65
C THR A 271 6.42 -0.61 22.55
N PHE A 272 7.00 -0.38 21.37
CA PHE A 272 6.93 -1.29 20.23
C PHE A 272 7.53 -2.66 20.55
N VAL A 273 8.73 -2.70 21.12
CA VAL A 273 9.43 -3.94 21.52
C VAL A 273 8.59 -4.77 22.47
N GLN A 274 7.87 -4.15 23.42
CA GLN A 274 6.96 -4.86 24.32
C GLN A 274 5.75 -5.50 23.61
N ARG A 275 5.37 -5.03 22.42
CA ARG A 275 4.25 -5.58 21.63
C ARG A 275 4.66 -6.62 20.60
N MET A 276 5.93 -6.65 20.20
CA MET A 276 6.44 -7.58 19.19
C MET A 276 6.13 -9.07 19.45
N PRO A 277 6.16 -9.60 20.69
CA PRO A 277 5.81 -11.00 20.94
C PRO A 277 4.41 -11.39 20.44
N ASN A 278 3.48 -10.43 20.35
CA ASN A 278 2.13 -10.66 19.85
C ASN A 278 2.03 -10.55 18.31
N LEU A 279 3.05 -10.00 17.65
CA LEU A 279 3.13 -9.83 16.19
C LEU A 279 3.79 -11.04 15.51
N GLY A 280 3.35 -12.25 15.89
CA GLY A 280 3.97 -13.51 15.44
C GLY A 280 3.87 -13.79 13.93
N ASN A 281 3.01 -13.07 13.21
CA ASN A 281 2.83 -13.18 11.76
C ASN A 281 3.60 -12.12 10.96
N LEU A 282 4.33 -11.22 11.62
CA LEU A 282 5.04 -10.13 10.95
C LEU A 282 6.14 -10.69 10.04
N ARG A 283 6.09 -10.29 8.77
CA ARG A 283 7.01 -10.69 7.70
C ARG A 283 7.81 -9.51 7.15
N SER A 284 7.26 -8.31 7.19
CA SER A 284 7.94 -7.11 6.71
C SER A 284 7.77 -6.00 7.71
N LEU A 285 8.86 -5.38 8.11
CA LEU A 285 8.88 -4.24 9.01
C LEU A 285 9.70 -3.11 8.41
N THR A 286 9.10 -1.95 8.27
CA THR A 286 9.78 -0.71 7.89
C THR A 286 9.75 0.25 9.06
N VAL A 287 10.89 0.84 9.42
CA VAL A 287 10.99 1.82 10.52
C VAL A 287 11.72 3.06 10.05
N ASP A 288 11.09 4.21 10.21
CA ASP A 288 11.65 5.52 9.96
C ASP A 288 11.77 6.27 11.31
N PHE A 289 13.00 6.66 11.68
CA PHE A 289 13.32 7.23 12.99
C PHE A 289 13.19 8.76 12.98
N ASP A 290 12.82 9.37 14.12
CA ASP A 290 12.79 10.83 14.19
C ASP A 290 14.21 11.42 14.20
N MET A 291 14.45 12.37 13.31
CA MET A 291 15.72 13.06 13.09
C MET A 291 16.02 14.13 14.14
N ASN A 292 15.02 14.55 14.94
CA ASN A 292 15.19 15.60 15.95
C ASN A 292 15.69 15.08 17.31
N ASP A 293 15.70 13.75 17.51
CA ASP A 293 16.19 13.15 18.74
C ASP A 293 17.69 12.83 18.58
N GLU A 294 18.55 13.72 19.10
CA GLU A 294 20.02 13.59 19.03
C GLU A 294 20.57 12.31 19.70
N MET A 295 19.72 11.43 20.24
CA MET A 295 20.20 10.32 21.07
C MET A 295 19.27 9.11 21.16
N SER A 296 18.64 8.70 20.06
CA SER A 296 17.90 7.42 19.96
C SER A 296 18.86 6.21 20.04
N SER A 297 19.39 5.93 21.23
CA SER A 297 20.16 4.72 21.52
C SER A 297 19.19 3.53 21.61
N LEU A 298 19.28 2.59 20.67
CA LEU A 298 18.55 1.30 20.72
C LEU A 298 19.04 0.38 21.86
N GLU A 299 19.81 0.87 22.85
CA GLU A 299 20.26 0.11 24.04
C GLU A 299 19.10 -0.59 24.77
N CYS A 300 17.86 -0.11 24.63
CA CYS A 300 16.71 -0.76 25.22
C CYS A 300 16.26 -2.06 24.52
N MET A 301 16.76 -2.36 23.31
CA MET A 301 16.46 -3.58 22.56
C MET A 301 17.30 -4.79 23.02
N SER A 302 18.57 -4.57 23.39
CA SER A 302 19.59 -5.62 23.57
C SER A 302 19.22 -6.69 24.60
N ASN A 303 18.43 -6.35 25.61
CA ASN A 303 18.10 -7.27 26.71
C ASN A 303 16.70 -7.92 26.60
N ARG A 304 15.86 -7.51 25.63
CA ARG A 304 14.44 -7.96 25.53
C ARG A 304 13.94 -8.24 24.11
N TRP A 305 14.79 -8.10 23.10
CA TRP A 305 14.41 -8.38 21.72
C TRP A 305 14.20 -9.88 21.50
N VAL A 306 12.96 -10.29 21.31
CA VAL A 306 12.59 -11.57 20.70
C VAL A 306 11.98 -11.23 19.36
N GLY A 307 12.82 -11.17 18.32
CA GLY A 307 12.37 -10.79 16.98
C GLY A 307 11.27 -11.73 16.46
N PRO A 308 10.35 -11.24 15.61
CA PRO A 308 9.29 -12.07 15.07
C PRO A 308 9.91 -13.20 14.27
N ALA A 309 9.64 -14.44 14.67
CA ALA A 309 10.27 -15.63 14.07
C ALA A 309 10.03 -15.78 12.56
N ARG A 310 9.07 -15.03 12.01
CA ARG A 310 8.65 -15.04 10.59
C ARG A 310 9.09 -13.81 9.80
N LEU A 311 9.89 -12.92 10.38
CA LEU A 311 10.34 -11.71 9.71
C LEU A 311 11.23 -12.08 8.50
N GLN A 312 10.86 -11.55 7.34
CA GLN A 312 11.50 -11.76 6.04
C GLN A 312 12.13 -10.47 5.52
N SER A 313 11.57 -9.30 5.79
CA SER A 313 12.13 -8.00 5.41
C SER A 313 12.20 -7.07 6.60
N PHE A 314 13.33 -6.37 6.73
CA PHE A 314 13.50 -5.27 7.67
C PHE A 314 14.19 -4.09 6.98
N ASP A 315 13.51 -2.95 6.92
CA ASP A 315 14.00 -1.76 6.22
C ASP A 315 14.00 -0.56 7.18
N SER A 316 15.11 0.17 7.29
CA SER A 316 15.18 1.38 8.11
C SER A 316 15.64 2.60 7.33
N TYR A 317 15.00 3.75 7.56
CA TYR A 317 15.32 5.03 6.92
C TYR A 317 15.77 6.08 7.95
N PHE A 318 16.69 6.96 7.53
CA PHE A 318 17.13 8.17 8.24
C PHE A 318 17.54 7.99 9.72
N SER A 319 18.37 7.00 10.03
CA SER A 319 19.12 7.06 11.28
C SER A 319 20.30 8.02 11.10
N SER A 320 20.18 9.27 11.55
CA SER A 320 21.35 10.13 11.78
C SER A 320 22.18 9.51 12.90
N ILE A 321 23.09 8.62 12.53
CA ILE A 321 24.07 8.10 13.47
C ILE A 321 25.43 8.51 12.92
N PRO A 322 26.09 9.55 13.49
CA PRO A 322 27.40 10.01 13.05
C PRO A 322 28.53 8.99 13.34
N GLN A 323 28.18 7.81 13.85
CA GLN A 323 28.98 6.61 13.85
C GLN A 323 28.11 5.51 13.27
N VAL A 324 28.71 4.52 12.61
CA VAL A 324 28.06 3.21 12.38
C VAL A 324 27.08 2.92 13.50
N PRO A 325 25.83 2.57 13.19
CA PRO A 325 24.85 2.39 14.23
C PRO A 325 25.39 1.54 15.35
N ARG A 326 25.17 1.96 16.60
CA ARG A 326 25.46 1.06 17.72
C ARG A 326 24.57 -0.20 17.71
N TRP A 327 23.60 -0.29 16.78
CA TRP A 327 22.84 -1.50 16.41
C TRP A 327 23.51 -2.37 15.32
N LEU A 328 24.66 -1.98 14.79
CA LEU A 328 25.50 -2.85 13.97
C LEU A 328 26.85 -3.06 14.68
N ARG A 329 26.82 -3.27 16.00
CA ARG A 329 27.90 -3.95 16.70
C ARG A 329 27.84 -5.43 16.33
N GLN A 330 28.97 -6.13 16.50
CA GLN A 330 29.07 -7.57 16.19
C GLN A 330 27.97 -8.41 16.87
N ASP A 331 27.42 -7.93 17.99
CA ASP A 331 26.36 -8.56 18.78
C ASP A 331 24.93 -8.37 18.20
N ASP A 332 24.66 -7.27 17.51
CA ASP A 332 23.34 -7.02 16.90
C ASP A 332 23.19 -7.70 15.53
N LEU A 333 24.30 -7.86 14.81
CA LEU A 333 24.38 -8.76 13.66
C LEU A 333 24.15 -10.23 14.07
N GLN A 334 24.48 -10.62 15.32
CA GLN A 334 24.09 -11.94 15.84
C GLN A 334 22.57 -12.03 16.05
N LEU A 335 21.91 -10.96 16.51
CA LEU A 335 20.44 -10.93 16.66
C LEU A 335 19.71 -11.00 15.31
N LEU A 336 20.19 -10.28 14.29
CA LEU A 336 19.64 -10.35 12.93
C LEU A 336 20.00 -11.68 12.25
N GLY A 337 21.22 -12.18 12.44
CA GLY A 337 21.65 -13.50 11.96
C GLY A 337 20.95 -14.68 12.65
N ALA A 338 20.41 -14.47 13.86
CA ALA A 338 19.58 -15.44 14.57
C ALA A 338 18.14 -15.51 14.02
N LEU A 339 17.71 -14.59 13.15
CA LEU A 339 16.41 -14.66 12.49
C LEU A 339 16.47 -15.68 11.34
N PRO A 340 15.78 -16.84 11.47
CA PRO A 340 15.98 -17.96 10.55
C PRO A 340 15.40 -17.69 9.15
N LEU A 341 14.55 -16.68 8.99
CA LEU A 341 13.79 -16.40 7.76
C LEU A 341 14.07 -15.01 7.16
N LEU A 342 14.96 -14.22 7.76
CA LEU A 342 15.28 -12.87 7.28
C LEU A 342 15.87 -12.97 5.87
N ARG A 343 15.20 -12.36 4.89
CA ARG A 343 15.53 -12.33 3.46
C ARG A 343 16.09 -10.98 3.03
N CYS A 344 15.64 -9.86 3.59
CA CYS A 344 16.05 -8.52 3.19
C CYS A 344 16.44 -7.67 4.40
N ALA A 345 17.57 -6.96 4.37
CA ALA A 345 17.88 -5.91 5.36
C ALA A 345 18.64 -4.72 4.73
N GLY A 346 18.40 -3.49 5.19
CA GLY A 346 18.96 -2.29 4.56
C GLY A 346 19.05 -1.03 5.41
N ASP A 347 20.02 -0.16 5.12
CA ASP A 347 20.29 1.11 5.83
C ASP A 347 20.98 2.16 4.93
N THR A 348 20.92 3.45 5.26
CA THR A 348 21.41 4.57 4.44
C THR A 348 22.44 5.40 5.21
N ASN A 349 23.70 4.94 5.35
CA ASN A 349 24.79 5.79 5.87
C ASN A 349 26.24 5.26 5.71
N GLU A 350 27.21 6.16 5.58
CA GLU A 350 28.64 5.91 5.28
C GLU A 350 29.45 5.16 6.38
N ARG A 351 29.97 3.95 6.08
CA ARG A 351 31.36 3.41 6.30
C ARG A 351 31.42 1.88 6.20
N ARG A 352 32.64 1.33 6.05
CA ARG A 352 32.95 -0.09 5.76
C ARG A 352 32.58 -1.07 6.88
N PHE A 353 31.99 -2.22 6.51
CA PHE A 353 31.63 -3.32 7.42
C PHE A 353 32.28 -4.66 7.01
N VAL A 354 32.64 -5.48 7.99
CA VAL A 354 33.09 -6.88 7.81
C VAL A 354 32.15 -7.83 8.54
N ILE A 355 31.45 -8.69 7.81
CA ILE A 355 30.56 -9.74 8.37
C ILE A 355 31.34 -11.05 8.44
N GLY A 356 31.51 -11.60 9.65
CA GLY A 356 32.38 -12.76 9.94
C GLY A 356 31.69 -14.12 9.75
N VAL A 357 32.50 -15.19 9.77
CA VAL A 357 32.10 -16.59 9.47
C VAL A 357 31.11 -17.18 10.50
N ASP A 358 31.07 -16.64 11.72
CA ASP A 358 30.19 -17.09 12.80
C ASP A 358 28.74 -16.55 12.68
N GLN A 359 28.48 -15.68 11.70
CA GLN A 359 27.20 -15.01 11.48
C GLN A 359 26.51 -15.62 10.25
N HIS A 360 25.68 -16.65 10.46
CA HIS A 360 24.98 -17.32 9.36
C HIS A 360 23.60 -16.73 9.10
N PHE A 361 23.49 -15.84 8.13
CA PHE A 361 22.23 -15.42 7.57
C PHE A 361 21.64 -16.52 6.67
N ARG A 362 21.05 -17.56 7.28
CA ARG A 362 20.65 -18.81 6.57
C ARG A 362 19.60 -18.62 5.48
N SER A 363 18.82 -17.54 5.54
CA SER A 363 17.72 -17.26 4.60
C SER A 363 17.81 -15.88 3.94
N LEU A 364 18.91 -15.13 4.12
CA LEU A 364 19.03 -13.77 3.59
C LEU A 364 19.25 -13.80 2.09
N ALA A 365 18.32 -13.19 1.35
CA ALA A 365 18.23 -13.18 -0.11
C ALA A 365 18.58 -11.82 -0.74
N LYS A 366 18.52 -10.73 0.03
CA LYS A 366 18.79 -9.35 -0.37
C LYS A 366 19.35 -8.59 0.84
N PHE A 367 20.26 -7.67 0.61
CA PHE A 367 20.77 -6.79 1.66
C PHE A 367 21.10 -5.47 0.98
N LYS A 368 20.37 -4.38 1.28
CA LYS A 368 20.41 -3.15 0.50
C LYS A 368 20.74 -1.96 1.38
N PHE A 369 21.96 -1.44 1.29
CA PHE A 369 22.24 -0.09 1.78
C PHE A 369 21.95 0.95 0.70
N ALA A 370 21.46 2.14 1.06
CA ALA A 370 21.32 3.25 0.11
C ALA A 370 22.02 4.52 0.63
N GLN A 371 23.34 4.67 0.43
CA GLN A 371 24.00 5.97 0.18
C GLN A 371 25.50 5.87 -0.19
N TYR A 372 26.05 7.00 -0.65
CA TYR A 372 27.06 7.21 -1.71
C TYR A 372 28.50 6.68 -1.54
N GLU A 373 28.96 6.24 -0.37
CA GLU A 373 30.34 5.74 -0.23
C GLU A 373 30.50 4.67 0.87
N ILE A 374 30.22 3.39 0.55
CA ILE A 374 30.58 2.28 1.44
C ILE A 374 31.21 1.13 0.67
N PHE A 375 32.35 0.62 1.17
CA PHE A 375 32.86 -0.70 0.81
C PHE A 375 32.47 -1.71 1.89
N THR A 376 31.54 -2.60 1.56
CA THR A 376 31.13 -3.72 2.43
C THR A 376 31.95 -4.96 2.03
N ILE A 377 32.55 -5.67 3.00
CA ILE A 377 33.32 -6.89 2.74
C ILE A 377 32.68 -8.05 3.53
N PHE A 378 32.21 -9.08 2.84
CA PHE A 378 31.69 -10.29 3.47
C PHE A 378 32.81 -11.32 3.61
N ALA A 379 32.96 -11.94 4.79
CA ALA A 379 33.82 -13.11 4.92
C ALA A 379 33.25 -14.27 4.09
N GLU A 380 34.13 -15.11 3.53
CA GLU A 380 33.73 -16.28 2.75
C GLU A 380 32.84 -17.21 3.62
N GLY A 381 31.62 -17.48 3.15
CA GLY A 381 30.63 -18.30 3.89
C GLY A 381 29.63 -17.54 4.77
N ALA A 382 29.73 -16.20 4.88
CA ALA A 382 28.78 -15.37 5.62
C ALA A 382 27.43 -15.16 4.92
N MET A 383 27.37 -15.41 3.60
CA MET A 383 26.19 -15.22 2.74
C MET A 383 25.91 -16.47 1.87
N PRO A 384 24.65 -16.81 1.57
CA PRO A 384 24.31 -17.83 0.56
C PRO A 384 24.87 -17.46 -0.82
N LYS A 385 25.27 -18.46 -1.64
CA LYS A 385 25.95 -18.27 -2.93
C LYS A 385 25.13 -17.57 -4.04
N GLU A 386 23.85 -17.28 -3.81
CA GLU A 386 22.89 -16.79 -4.83
C GLU A 386 22.29 -15.42 -4.47
N ILE A 387 23.09 -14.35 -4.40
CA ILE A 387 22.58 -12.99 -4.17
C ILE A 387 22.86 -12.08 -5.37
N CYS A 388 21.80 -11.43 -5.86
CA CYS A 388 21.90 -10.33 -6.83
C CYS A 388 22.39 -9.06 -6.13
N TYR A 389 23.54 -8.55 -6.55
CA TYR A 389 24.00 -7.21 -6.22
C TYR A 389 23.26 -6.20 -7.11
N SER A 390 22.56 -5.24 -6.53
CA SER A 390 22.16 -4.02 -7.24
C SER A 390 22.79 -2.84 -6.51
N ILE A 391 23.98 -2.45 -6.97
CA ILE A 391 24.53 -1.12 -6.70
C ILE A 391 23.74 -0.20 -7.64
N LEU A 392 22.85 0.62 -7.10
CA LEU A 392 22.28 1.72 -7.87
C LEU A 392 23.34 2.82 -7.87
N GLU A 393 23.93 3.09 -9.03
CA GLU A 393 24.85 4.22 -9.27
C GLU A 393 24.15 5.57 -9.12
#